data_AF-A0A965MIV3-F1
#
_entry.id   AF-A0A965MIV3-F1
#
_cell.length_a   1.000
_cell.length_b   1.000
_cell.length_c   1.000
_cell.angle_alpha   90.00
_cell.angle_beta   90.00
_cell.angle_gamma   90.00
#
_symmetry.space_group_name_H-M   'P 1'
#
loop_
_entity.id
_entity.type
_entity.pdbx_description
1 polymer ?
#
loop_
_entity_poly.entity_id
_entity_poly.type
_entity_poly.pdbx_seq_one_letter_code
_entity_poly.pdbx_strand_id
1 'polypeptide(L)' 'MNLRQYFKGEPYGSKKEMADHLGITQTWLGLLIRKARRPSPELSKKIEKATQGLVSAKELRPDIFN' A
#
# COMPACT_ATOMS: atom_id res chain seq x y z
N MET A 1 4.59 -5.77 -9.18
CA MET A 1 3.18 -5.38 -8.92
C MET A 1 3.20 -4.22 -7.94
N ASN A 2 2.55 -3.11 -8.26
CA ASN A 2 2.51 -1.92 -7.41
C ASN A 2 1.10 -1.62 -6.89
N LEU A 3 0.98 -0.75 -5.87
CA LEU A 3 -0.33 -0.38 -5.29
C LEU A 3 -1.35 0.09 -6.34
N ARG A 4 -0.91 0.82 -7.37
CA ARG A 4 -1.80 1.29 -8.43
C ARG A 4 -2.37 0.14 -9.27
N GLN A 5 -1.53 -0.85 -9.58
CA GLN A 5 -1.94 -2.06 -10.30
C GLN A 5 -2.84 -2.95 -9.44
N TYR A 6 -2.50 -3.09 -8.16
CA TYR A 6 -3.31 -3.84 -7.18
C TYR A 6 -4.75 -3.32 -7.14
N PHE A 7 -4.92 -1.99 -7.03
CA PHE A 7 -6.26 -1.37 -6.96
C PHE A 7 -6.95 -1.13 -8.32
N LYS A 8 -6.39 -1.60 -9.45
CA LYS A 8 -6.99 -1.33 -10.77
C LYS A 8 -8.22 -2.20 -11.06
N GLY A 9 -8.26 -3.41 -10.51
CA GLY A 9 -9.38 -4.37 -10.68
C GLY A 9 -10.25 -4.54 -9.44
N GLU A 10 -9.94 -3.82 -8.36
CA GLU A 10 -10.63 -3.92 -7.09
C GLU A 10 -11.97 -3.15 -7.11
N PRO A 11 -13.00 -3.66 -6.41
CA PRO A 11 -14.30 -3.02 -6.33
C PRO A 11 -14.25 -1.62 -5.68
N TYR A 12 -15.31 -0.85 -5.92
CA TYR A 12 -15.46 0.46 -5.31
C TYR A 12 -15.63 0.30 -3.78
N GLY A 13 -14.63 0.73 -3.02
CA GLY A 13 -14.60 0.56 -1.56
C GLY A 13 -13.30 -0.03 -1.04
N SER A 14 -12.60 -0.84 -1.83
CA SER A 14 -11.41 -1.58 -1.35
C SER A 14 -10.29 -0.67 -0.83
N LYS A 15 -10.17 0.54 -1.38
CA LYS A 15 -9.21 1.54 -0.87
C LYS A 15 -9.56 2.02 0.54
N LYS A 16 -10.85 2.16 0.84
CA LYS A 16 -11.32 2.54 2.17
C LYS A 16 -11.10 1.38 3.14
N GLU A 17 -11.52 0.18 2.75
CA GLU A 17 -11.34 -1.03 3.57
C GLU A 17 -9.87 -1.32 3.87
N MET A 18 -8.98 -1.20 2.87
CA MET A 18 -7.55 -1.36 3.09
C MET A 18 -6.99 -0.24 3.99
N ALA A 19 -7.46 1.00 3.85
CA ALA A 19 -7.02 2.09 4.71
C ALA A 19 -7.41 1.84 6.17
N ASP A 20 -8.66 1.44 6.43
CA ASP A 20 -9.16 1.03 7.75
C ASP A 20 -8.35 -0.16 8.30
N HIS A 21 -8.12 -1.20 7.50
CA HIS A 21 -7.33 -2.37 7.91
C HIS A 21 -5.88 -2.01 8.30
N LEU A 22 -5.28 -1.08 7.56
CA LEU A 22 -3.91 -0.61 7.81
C LEU A 22 -3.84 0.43 8.95
N GLY A 23 -4.98 0.95 9.41
CA GLY A 23 -5.06 2.02 10.41
C GLY A 23 -4.57 3.37 9.88
N ILE A 24 -4.78 3.65 8.58
CA ILE A 24 -4.40 4.91 7.93
C ILE A 24 -5.62 5.58 7.30
N THR A 25 -5.50 6.85 6.94
CA THR A 25 -6.59 7.52 6.21
C THR A 25 -6.59 7.11 4.73
N GLN A 26 -7.78 7.11 4.11
CA GLN A 26 -7.92 6.86 2.67
C GLN A 26 -7.10 7.84 1.82
N THR A 27 -6.98 9.10 2.27
CA THR A 27 -6.12 10.12 1.66
C THR A 27 -4.64 9.73 1.71
N TRP A 28 -4.19 9.17 2.85
CA TRP A 28 -2.82 8.67 2.99
C TRP A 28 -2.57 7.50 2.05
N LEU A 29 -3.48 6.52 1.97
CA LEU A 29 -3.38 5.45 1.00
C LEU A 29 -3.33 5.97 -0.44
N GLY A 30 -4.14 6.99 -0.77
CA GLY A 30 -4.10 7.69 -2.05
C GLY A 30 -2.74 8.30 -2.37
N LEU A 31 -2.07 8.90 -1.37
CA LEU A 31 -0.70 9.43 -1.48
C LEU A 31 0.33 8.33 -1.79
N LEU A 32 0.18 7.15 -1.19
CA LEU A 32 1.04 5.99 -1.43
C LEU A 32 0.82 5.41 -2.84
N ILE A 33 -0.44 5.29 -3.26
CA ILE A 33 -0.81 4.79 -4.60
C ILE A 33 -0.18 5.65 -5.70
N ARG A 34 -0.20 6.99 -5.54
CA ARG A 34 0.40 7.92 -6.49
C ARG A 34 1.92 8.11 -6.33
N LYS A 35 2.57 7.34 -5.45
CA LYS A 35 3.99 7.44 -5.10
C LYS A 35 4.43 8.86 -4.65
N ALA A 36 3.50 9.71 -4.21
CA ALA A 36 3.82 11.07 -3.73
C ALA A 36 4.37 11.08 -2.30
N ARG A 37 4.08 10.04 -1.52
CA ARG A 37 4.67 9.80 -0.20
C ARG A 37 5.16 8.37 -0.10
N ARG A 38 6.16 8.18 0.75
CA ARG A 38 6.71 6.87 1.08
C ARG A 38 6.14 6.39 2.42
N PRO A 39 5.70 5.14 2.52
CA PRO A 39 5.22 4.59 3.78
C PRO A 39 6.39 4.33 4.73
N SER A 40 6.14 4.31 6.04
CA SER A 40 7.11 3.84 7.03
C SER A 40 7.49 2.38 6.78
N PRO A 41 8.67 1.90 7.23
CA PRO A 41 9.07 0.51 7.03
C PRO A 41 8.07 -0.49 7.65
N GLU A 42 7.50 -0.17 8.81
CA GLU A 42 6.45 -0.98 9.44
C GLU A 42 5.16 -1.03 8.60
N LEU A 43 4.73 0.13 8.07
CA LEU A 43 3.57 0.22 7.20
C LEU A 43 3.81 -0.54 5.89
N SER A 44 5.03 -0.53 5.37
CA SER A 44 5.41 -1.29 4.17
C SER A 44 5.23 -2.80 4.39
N LYS A 45 5.67 -3.32 5.54
CA LYS A 45 5.43 -4.72 5.91
C LYS A 45 3.95 -5.02 6.15
N LYS A 46 3.19 -4.09 6.75
CA LYS A 46 1.73 -4.25 6.90
C LYS A 46 1.03 -4.31 5.54
N ILE A 47 1.39 -3.46 4.60
CA ILE A 47 0.84 -3.47 3.23
C ILE A 47 1.20 -4.77 2.53
N GLU A 48 2.45 -5.24 2.64
CA GLU A 48 2.86 -6.52 2.07
C GLU A 48 2.03 -7.68 2.63
N LYS A 49 1.82 -7.72 3.96
CA LYS A 49 0.95 -8.71 4.60
C LYS A 49 -0.52 -8.59 4.14
N ALA A 50 -1.07 -7.38 4.12
CA ALA A 50 -2.45 -7.11 3.75
C ALA A 50 -2.74 -7.43 2.27
N THR A 51 -1.73 -7.31 1.41
CA THR A 51 -1.79 -7.68 -0.01
C THR A 51 -1.33 -9.12 -0.26
N GLN A 52 -1.14 -9.92 0.79
CA GLN A 52 -0.66 -11.30 0.71
C GLN A 52 0.64 -11.48 -0.10
N GLY A 53 1.53 -10.49 -0.05
CA GLY A 53 2.79 -10.47 -0.78
C GLY A 53 2.69 -9.99 -2.23
N LEU A 54 1.50 -9.65 -2.72
CA LEU A 54 1.32 -9.09 -4.08
C LEU A 54 2.03 -7.75 -4.23
N VAL A 55 2.05 -6.91 -3.20
CA VAL A 55 2.84 -5.67 -3.17
C VAL A 55 3.97 -5.84 -2.18
N SER A 56 5.19 -6.05 -2.67
CA SER A 56 6.36 -6.22 -1.82
C SER A 56 6.76 -4.93 -1.13
N ALA A 57 7.24 -5.02 0.11
CA ALA A 57 7.80 -3.90 0.86
C ALA A 57 9.02 -3.28 0.15
N LYS A 58 9.75 -4.09 -0.65
CA LYS A 58 10.82 -3.63 -1.55
C LYS A 58 10.34 -2.64 -2.60
N GLU A 59 9.15 -2.85 -3.17
CA GLU A 59 8.56 -1.90 -4.14
C GLU A 59 8.13 -0.59 -3.46
N LEU A 60 7.72 -0.65 -2.19
CA LEU A 60 7.25 0.51 -1.44
C LEU A 60 8.41 1.34 -0.87
N ARG A 61 9.48 0.67 -0.44
CA ARG A 61 10.67 1.23 0.20
C ARG A 61 11.93 0.50 -0.25
N PRO A 62 12.35 0.69 -1.51
CA PRO A 62 13.60 0.11 -2.02
C PRO A 62 14.83 0.67 -1.30
N ASP A 63 14.69 1.83 -0.64
CA ASP A 63 15.77 2.44 0.16
C ASP A 63 16.10 1.67 1.45
N ILE A 64 15.18 0.86 1.98
CA ILE A 64 15.39 0.07 3.21
C ILE A 64 15.50 -1.42 2.92
N PHE A 65 14.65 -1.93 2.04
CA PHE A 65 14.55 -3.37 1.79
C PHE A 65 15.30 -3.72 0.50
N ASN A 66 16.53 -4.24 0.63
CA ASN A 66 17.35 -4.77 -0.47
C ASN A 66 17.05 -6.25 -0.73
#